data_AF-A0A254TLJ4-F1
#
_entry.id   AF-A0A254TLJ4-F1
#
_cell.length_a   1.000
_cell.length_b   1.000
_cell.length_c   1.000
_cell.angle_alpha   90.00
_cell.angle_beta   90.00
_cell.angle_gamma   90.00
#
_symmetry.space_group_name_H-M   'P 1'
#
loop_
_entity.id
_entity.type
_entity.pdbx_description
1 polymer ?
#
loop_
_entity_poly.entity_id
_entity_poly.type
_entity_poly.pdbx_seq_one_letter_code
_entity_poly.pdbx_strand_id
1 'polypeptide(L)'
;MDQFALIVKNYHRHLGKYSPTVQVAIIDDGIDPLQANLQENIDGGASFHHRPGRPDRPIYYWSAPGGHGTEMAKLICRICPKACLCIIHLGEGLGEEEARQIKPETAIEAIKWATTAGVHIISMSWSIIQSKMSGDPYSAATIDDEKWSKTGAQKLDFYPPGENLPLRDQLHPHQFPLQSLSGSLLATAVAARLAALLQYCMGTAARKPENKPVFPTDDM
;
A
#
# COMPACT_ATOMS: atom_id res chain seq x y z
N MET A 1 -12.42 9.67 9.22
CA MET A 1 -11.28 8.73 9.13
C MET A 1 -10.29 8.91 10.28
N ASP A 2 -9.86 10.13 10.58
CA ASP A 2 -8.78 10.33 11.56
C ASP A 2 -9.16 9.94 13.00
N GLN A 3 -10.43 10.13 13.40
CA GLN A 3 -10.97 9.60 14.67
C GLN A 3 -10.91 8.06 14.74
N PHE A 4 -11.22 7.37 13.64
CA PHE A 4 -11.14 5.91 13.59
C PHE A 4 -9.69 5.44 13.75
N ALA A 5 -8.75 6.07 13.05
CA ALA A 5 -7.33 5.76 13.19
C ALA A 5 -6.83 5.98 14.63
N LEU A 6 -7.32 7.03 15.30
CA LEU A 6 -7.01 7.30 16.72
C LEU A 6 -7.53 6.19 17.63
N ILE A 7 -8.78 5.73 17.42
CA ILE A 7 -9.37 4.62 18.17
C ILE A 7 -8.54 3.35 18.01
N VAL A 8 -8.19 2.98 16.77
CA VAL A 8 -7.36 1.79 16.50
C VAL A 8 -5.99 1.91 17.18
N LYS A 9 -5.35 3.08 17.11
CA LYS A 9 -4.05 3.34 17.78
C LYS A 9 -4.15 3.20 19.30
N ASN A 10 -5.20 3.73 19.91
CA ASN A 10 -5.42 3.62 21.35
C ASN A 10 -5.70 2.17 21.76
N TYR A 11 -6.57 1.47 21.02
CA TYR A 11 -6.87 0.07 21.26
C TYR A 11 -5.60 -0.78 21.18
N HIS A 12 -4.78 -0.59 20.14
CA HIS A 12 -3.48 -1.24 20.00
C HIS A 12 -2.56 -1.01 21.20
N ARG A 13 -2.49 0.22 21.72
CA ARG A 13 -1.68 0.52 22.92
C ARG A 13 -2.12 -0.32 24.13
N HIS A 14 -3.43 -0.49 24.32
CA HIS A 14 -3.97 -1.31 25.41
C HIS A 14 -3.72 -2.81 25.21
N LEU A 15 -3.63 -3.29 23.98
CA LEU A 15 -3.30 -4.69 23.69
C LEU A 15 -1.83 -5.02 24.02
N GLY A 16 -0.93 -4.03 23.99
CA GLY A 16 0.48 -4.19 24.37
C GLY A 16 1.17 -5.34 23.61
N LYS A 17 1.83 -6.25 24.35
CA LYS A 17 2.51 -7.44 23.76
C LYS A 17 1.57 -8.41 23.03
N TYR A 18 0.26 -8.26 23.22
CA TYR A 18 -0.74 -9.10 22.59
C TYR A 18 -1.28 -8.47 21.29
N SER A 19 -0.85 -7.27 20.91
CA SER A 19 -1.28 -6.63 19.67
C SER A 19 -1.09 -7.54 18.46
N PRO A 20 -2.07 -7.66 17.55
CA PRO A 20 -1.87 -8.40 16.33
C PRO A 20 -0.98 -7.60 15.39
N THR A 21 -0.11 -8.30 14.68
CA THR A 21 0.74 -7.72 13.66
C THR A 21 0.12 -7.98 12.30
N VAL A 22 0.02 -6.95 11.47
CA VAL A 22 -0.43 -7.09 10.08
C VAL A 22 0.68 -6.60 9.15
N GLN A 23 1.48 -7.53 8.67
CA GLN A 23 2.49 -7.28 7.64
C GLN A 23 1.87 -7.11 6.25
N VAL A 24 2.19 -5.99 5.60
CA VAL A 24 1.77 -5.63 4.24
C VAL A 24 3.01 -5.35 3.41
N ALA A 25 3.22 -6.08 2.31
CA ALA A 25 4.22 -5.73 1.32
C ALA A 25 3.67 -4.68 0.35
N ILE A 26 4.40 -3.60 0.15
CA ILE A 26 4.17 -2.62 -0.92
C ILE A 26 5.26 -2.86 -1.97
N ILE A 27 4.86 -3.38 -3.13
CA ILE A 27 5.77 -3.59 -4.26
C ILE A 27 5.56 -2.42 -5.23
N ASP A 28 6.49 -1.46 -5.25
CA ASP A 28 6.35 -0.22 -6.04
C ASP A 28 7.71 0.49 -6.30
N ASP A 29 7.71 1.81 -6.48
CA ASP A 29 8.89 2.67 -6.73
C ASP A 29 9.71 3.05 -5.49
N GLY A 30 9.51 2.34 -4.37
CA GLY A 30 10.14 2.63 -3.08
C GLY A 30 9.27 3.50 -2.17
N ILE A 31 9.88 4.07 -1.13
CA ILE A 31 9.19 4.91 -0.14
C ILE A 31 10.05 6.11 0.29
N ASP A 32 9.43 7.25 0.59
CA ASP A 32 10.03 8.29 1.42
C ASP A 32 9.53 8.11 2.87
N PRO A 33 10.37 7.56 3.77
CA PRO A 33 9.94 7.22 5.12
C PRO A 33 9.64 8.47 5.97
N LEU A 34 10.18 9.64 5.61
CA LEU A 34 10.06 10.87 6.40
C LEU A 34 8.67 11.49 6.30
N GLN A 35 7.86 11.10 5.31
CA GLN A 35 6.52 11.65 5.14
C GLN A 35 5.52 10.98 6.09
N ALA A 36 4.61 11.79 6.65
CA ALA A 36 3.48 11.32 7.45
C ALA A 36 3.82 10.34 8.60
N ASN A 37 5.05 10.41 9.12
CA ASN A 37 5.59 9.50 10.14
C ASN A 37 5.56 8.01 9.75
N LEU A 38 5.69 7.71 8.44
CA LEU A 38 5.69 6.34 7.93
C LEU A 38 6.83 5.49 8.51
N GLN A 39 7.92 6.11 9.00
CA GLN A 39 8.99 5.43 9.75
C GLN A 39 8.48 4.49 10.84
N GLU A 40 7.41 4.83 11.56
CA GLU A 40 6.87 3.99 12.64
C GLU A 40 6.21 2.70 12.13
N ASN A 41 5.82 2.69 10.85
CA ASN A 41 5.13 1.58 10.22
C ASN A 41 6.07 0.69 9.39
N ILE A 42 7.24 1.19 8.99
CA ILE A 42 8.17 0.44 8.13
C ILE A 42 8.90 -0.62 8.97
N ASP A 43 8.71 -1.88 8.60
CA ASP A 43 9.30 -3.08 9.25
C ASP A 43 10.51 -3.63 8.47
N GLY A 44 10.88 -2.95 7.38
CA GLY A 44 12.01 -3.29 6.53
C GLY A 44 11.67 -3.23 5.05
N GLY A 45 12.54 -3.81 4.22
CA GLY A 45 12.34 -3.83 2.78
C GLY A 45 13.47 -4.45 1.99
N ALA A 46 13.23 -4.57 0.69
CA ALA A 46 14.18 -5.06 -0.30
C ALA A 46 14.15 -4.16 -1.54
N SER A 47 15.21 -4.20 -2.34
CA SER A 47 15.23 -3.48 -3.61
C SER A 47 15.82 -4.34 -4.71
N PHE A 48 15.10 -4.36 -5.83
CA PHE A 48 15.48 -4.98 -7.08
C PHE A 48 15.78 -3.92 -8.14
N HIS A 49 15.76 -2.64 -7.76
CA HIS A 49 16.13 -1.52 -8.62
C HIS A 49 17.62 -1.27 -8.59
N HIS A 50 18.27 -1.35 -9.75
CA HIS A 50 19.71 -1.20 -9.88
C HIS A 50 20.05 0.02 -10.72
N ARG A 51 21.10 0.74 -10.33
CA ARG A 51 21.59 1.89 -11.11
C ARG A 51 22.16 1.41 -12.45
N PRO A 52 21.95 2.14 -13.55
CA PRO A 52 22.65 1.89 -14.80
C PRO A 52 24.17 1.83 -14.58
N GLY A 53 24.81 0.76 -15.05
CA GLY A 53 26.25 0.56 -14.92
C GLY A 53 26.76 0.13 -13.54
N ARG A 54 25.88 -0.08 -12.54
CA ARG A 54 26.25 -0.64 -11.22
C ARG A 54 25.23 -1.68 -10.72
N PRO A 55 25.15 -2.86 -11.36
CA PRO A 55 24.21 -3.91 -10.99
C PRO A 55 24.52 -4.57 -9.64
N ASP A 56 25.70 -4.35 -9.06
CA ASP A 56 26.10 -4.83 -7.74
C ASP A 56 25.52 -3.99 -6.58
N ARG A 57 24.92 -2.84 -6.89
CA ARG A 57 24.45 -1.87 -5.89
C ARG A 57 23.00 -1.47 -6.16
N PRO A 58 22.02 -2.18 -5.57
CA PRO A 58 20.64 -1.74 -5.65
C PRO A 58 20.46 -0.38 -4.98
N ILE A 59 19.52 0.41 -5.50
CA ILE A 59 19.03 1.62 -4.85
C ILE A 59 18.29 1.21 -3.57
N TYR A 60 18.39 1.98 -2.50
CA TYR A 60 17.68 1.67 -1.27
C TYR A 60 16.16 1.68 -1.47
N TYR A 61 15.44 0.80 -0.77
CA TYR A 61 13.97 0.78 -0.83
C TYR A 61 13.33 2.06 -0.23
N TRP A 62 14.07 2.79 0.61
CA TRP A 62 13.67 4.09 1.16
C TRP A 62 14.02 5.28 0.24
N SER A 63 14.20 5.01 -1.06
CA SER A 63 14.32 6.03 -2.10
C SER A 63 13.04 5.98 -2.93
N ALA A 64 12.25 7.06 -2.95
CA ALA A 64 11.01 7.16 -3.73
C ALA A 64 11.08 8.30 -4.76
N PRO A 65 11.79 8.14 -5.88
CA PRO A 65 11.85 9.18 -6.91
C PRO A 65 10.48 9.47 -7.55
N GLY A 66 9.59 8.47 -7.63
CA GLY A 66 8.25 8.64 -8.19
C GLY A 66 7.14 8.92 -7.17
N GLY A 67 7.40 8.76 -5.87
CA GLY A 67 6.47 9.01 -4.76
C GLY A 67 5.25 8.08 -4.68
N HIS A 68 5.04 7.18 -5.62
CA HIS A 68 3.82 6.39 -5.75
C HIS A 68 3.64 5.40 -4.60
N GLY A 69 4.70 4.68 -4.23
CA GLY A 69 4.73 3.79 -3.07
C GLY A 69 4.55 4.54 -1.74
N THR A 70 4.97 5.80 -1.68
CA THR A 70 4.76 6.66 -0.49
C THR A 70 3.28 6.99 -0.32
N GLU A 71 2.58 7.35 -1.39
CA GLU A 71 1.13 7.60 -1.35
C GLU A 71 0.35 6.34 -1.01
N MET A 72 0.71 5.19 -1.58
CA MET A 72 0.12 3.90 -1.19
C MET A 72 0.29 3.63 0.31
N ALA A 73 1.48 3.86 0.85
CA ALA A 73 1.76 3.68 2.27
C ALA A 73 0.90 4.59 3.15
N LYS A 74 0.79 5.88 2.79
CA LYS A 74 -0.11 6.84 3.47
C LYS A 74 -1.55 6.34 3.47
N LEU A 75 -2.06 5.87 2.33
CA LEU A 75 -3.43 5.38 2.18
C LEU A 75 -3.71 4.13 3.03
N ILE A 76 -2.76 3.19 3.07
CA ILE A 76 -2.85 1.98 3.89
C ILE A 76 -2.87 2.34 5.38
N CYS A 77 -1.89 3.12 5.84
CA CYS A 77 -1.74 3.51 7.24
C CYS A 77 -2.88 4.40 7.75
N ARG A 78 -3.58 5.12 6.86
CA ARG A 78 -4.74 5.93 7.26
C ARG A 78 -5.92 5.09 7.80
N ILE A 79 -6.07 3.83 7.36
CA ILE A 79 -7.13 2.92 7.85
C ILE A 79 -6.58 1.87 8.81
N CYS A 80 -5.42 1.30 8.48
CA CYS A 80 -4.73 0.35 9.34
C CYS A 80 -3.45 1.00 9.88
N PRO A 81 -3.54 1.91 10.88
CA PRO A 81 -2.39 2.69 11.38
C PRO A 81 -1.31 1.86 12.08
N LYS A 82 -1.56 0.57 12.27
CA LYS A 82 -0.64 -0.39 12.89
C LYS A 82 -0.23 -1.50 11.93
N ALA A 83 -0.47 -1.32 10.63
CA ALA A 83 0.14 -2.14 9.60
C ALA A 83 1.67 -1.99 9.66
N CYS A 84 2.36 -3.13 9.56
CA CYS A 84 3.81 -3.21 9.41
C CYS A 84 4.11 -3.31 7.91
N LEU A 85 4.78 -2.31 7.35
CA LEU A 85 5.03 -2.18 5.93
C LEU A 85 6.40 -2.75 5.57
N CYS A 86 6.42 -3.72 4.67
CA CYS A 86 7.62 -4.18 3.98
C CYS A 86 7.66 -3.50 2.61
N ILE A 87 8.68 -2.68 2.36
CA ILE A 87 8.78 -1.93 1.11
C ILE A 87 9.68 -2.67 0.13
N ILE A 88 9.18 -2.94 -1.07
CA ILE A 88 9.92 -3.65 -2.10
C ILE A 88 10.03 -2.75 -3.32
N HIS A 89 11.22 -2.18 -3.51
CA HIS A 89 11.47 -1.28 -4.63
C HIS A 89 11.72 -2.09 -5.91
N LEU A 90 10.83 -1.91 -6.88
CA LEU A 90 10.87 -2.58 -8.18
C LEU A 90 11.94 -2.04 -9.09
N GLY A 91 12.51 -2.94 -9.88
CA GLY A 91 13.38 -2.57 -10.99
C GLY A 91 12.59 -1.98 -12.13
N GLU A 92 12.97 -0.77 -12.52
CA GLU A 92 12.30 -0.01 -13.56
C GLU A 92 13.29 0.33 -14.66
N GLY A 93 12.77 0.57 -15.86
CA GLY A 93 13.48 1.12 -16.99
C GLY A 93 12.66 2.21 -17.66
N LEU A 94 13.30 2.91 -18.60
CA LEU A 94 12.60 3.80 -19.51
C LEU A 94 12.07 2.96 -20.67
N GLY A 95 10.74 2.96 -20.84
CA GLY A 95 10.07 2.41 -22.02
C GLY A 95 10.10 3.40 -23.18
N GLU A 96 9.31 3.10 -24.22
CA GLU A 96 9.02 4.05 -25.30
C GLU A 96 8.42 5.34 -24.71
N GLU A 97 8.79 6.51 -25.25
CA GLU A 97 8.38 7.84 -24.76
C GLU A 97 8.75 8.16 -23.29
N GLU A 98 9.82 7.57 -22.76
CA GLU A 98 10.28 7.76 -21.37
C GLU A 98 9.28 7.29 -20.30
N ALA A 99 8.25 6.51 -20.69
CA ALA A 99 7.29 5.96 -19.77
C ALA A 99 7.96 4.97 -18.80
N ARG A 100 7.53 5.00 -17.52
CA ARG A 100 7.95 4.05 -16.49
C ARG A 100 7.58 2.63 -16.92
N GLN A 101 8.57 1.77 -17.17
CA GLN A 101 8.35 0.36 -17.52
C GLN A 101 8.91 -0.56 -16.44
N ILE A 102 8.03 -1.38 -15.87
CA ILE A 102 8.39 -2.38 -14.87
C ILE A 102 9.05 -3.57 -15.56
N LYS A 103 10.19 -4.00 -15.03
CA LYS A 103 10.89 -5.19 -15.50
C LYS A 103 10.22 -6.45 -14.93
N PRO A 104 9.64 -7.34 -15.77
CA PRO A 104 8.91 -8.51 -15.29
C PRO A 104 9.72 -9.40 -14.34
N GLU A 105 11.03 -9.51 -14.57
CA GLU A 105 11.93 -10.33 -13.76
C GLU A 105 11.98 -9.81 -12.32
N THR A 106 12.09 -8.49 -12.16
CA THR A 106 12.14 -7.86 -10.82
C THR A 106 10.80 -7.93 -10.10
N ALA A 107 9.69 -7.93 -10.83
CA ALA A 107 8.36 -8.17 -10.25
C ALA A 107 8.23 -9.60 -9.71
N ILE A 108 8.74 -10.60 -10.44
CA ILE A 108 8.75 -12.00 -9.98
C ILE A 108 9.58 -12.14 -8.71
N GLU A 109 10.78 -11.54 -8.68
CA GLU A 109 11.64 -11.56 -7.49
C GLU A 109 11.00 -10.86 -6.30
N ALA A 110 10.36 -9.72 -6.51
CA ALA A 110 9.62 -8.98 -5.49
C ALA A 110 8.48 -9.80 -4.88
N ILE A 111 7.68 -10.47 -5.70
CA ILE A 111 6.58 -11.34 -5.23
C ILE A 111 7.15 -12.51 -4.43
N LYS A 112 8.19 -13.19 -4.96
CA LYS A 112 8.85 -14.30 -4.25
C LYS A 112 9.40 -13.85 -2.89
N TRP A 113 10.03 -12.68 -2.84
CA TRP A 113 10.54 -12.13 -1.59
C TRP A 113 9.40 -11.87 -0.60
N ALA A 114 8.31 -11.22 -1.05
CA ALA A 114 7.15 -10.92 -0.20
C ALA A 114 6.52 -12.20 0.37
N THR A 115 6.32 -13.22 -0.46
CA THR A 115 5.81 -14.52 -0.03
C THR A 115 6.76 -15.21 0.95
N THR A 116 8.06 -15.18 0.70
CA THR A 116 9.07 -15.78 1.59
C THR A 116 9.14 -15.06 2.94
N ALA A 117 8.95 -13.74 2.94
CA ALA A 117 8.86 -12.93 4.15
C ALA A 117 7.59 -13.21 4.97
N GLY A 118 6.62 -13.96 4.43
CA GLY A 118 5.40 -14.34 5.15
C GLY A 118 4.42 -13.19 5.37
N VAL A 119 4.44 -12.16 4.51
CA VAL A 119 3.49 -11.05 4.63
C VAL A 119 2.06 -11.52 4.45
N HIS A 120 1.11 -10.88 5.12
CA HIS A 120 -0.31 -11.24 5.00
C HIS A 120 -0.94 -10.70 3.73
N ILE A 121 -0.46 -9.56 3.24
CA ILE A 121 -1.03 -8.83 2.11
C ILE A 121 0.11 -8.37 1.20
N ILE A 122 -0.06 -8.57 -0.10
CA ILE A 122 0.79 -7.98 -1.14
C ILE A 122 -0.04 -6.91 -1.85
N SER A 123 0.44 -5.67 -1.86
CA SER A 123 -0.19 -4.55 -2.56
C SER A 123 0.66 -4.17 -3.78
N MET A 124 0.04 -4.22 -4.96
CA MET A 124 0.66 -3.91 -6.26
C MET A 124 -0.26 -2.97 -7.03
N SER A 125 0.19 -1.75 -7.28
CA SER A 125 -0.59 -0.71 -7.95
C SER A 125 -0.06 -0.35 -9.33
N TRP A 126 0.33 -1.36 -10.09
CA TRP A 126 0.95 -1.19 -11.40
C TRP A 126 0.57 -2.34 -12.32
N SER A 127 0.84 -2.16 -13.61
CA SER A 127 0.59 -3.15 -14.65
C SER A 127 1.80 -3.28 -15.57
N ILE A 128 2.04 -4.48 -16.09
CA ILE A 128 3.03 -4.71 -17.13
C ILE A 128 2.29 -4.71 -18.47
N ILE A 129 2.53 -3.69 -19.29
CA ILE A 129 1.97 -3.62 -20.64
C ILE A 129 2.83 -4.48 -21.56
N GLN A 130 2.29 -5.59 -22.07
CA GLN A 130 2.90 -6.28 -23.20
C GLN A 130 2.55 -5.51 -24.47
N SER A 131 3.56 -5.12 -25.25
CA SER A 131 3.42 -4.39 -26.52
C SER A 131 2.70 -5.25 -27.57
N LYS A 132 1.38 -5.44 -27.45
CA LYS A 132 0.48 -5.91 -28.52
C LYS A 132 -1.02 -5.91 -28.19
N MET A 133 -1.50 -5.15 -27.20
CA MET A 133 -2.94 -4.87 -27.08
C MET A 133 -3.18 -3.38 -26.80
N SER A 134 -3.79 -2.70 -27.77
CA SER A 134 -4.30 -1.34 -27.62
C SER A 134 -5.54 -1.36 -26.71
N GLY A 135 -5.34 -1.06 -25.44
CA GLY A 135 -6.41 -0.87 -24.46
C GLY A 135 -5.84 -0.57 -23.07
N ASP A 136 -6.19 0.60 -22.50
CA ASP A 136 -5.77 1.00 -21.16
C ASP A 136 -6.33 0.03 -20.09
N PRO A 137 -5.49 -0.64 -19.27
CA PRO A 137 -5.93 -1.69 -18.34
C PRO A 137 -6.46 -1.18 -16.98
N TYR A 138 -6.72 0.12 -16.81
CA TYR A 138 -7.05 0.69 -15.50
C TYR A 138 -8.51 0.44 -15.09
N SER A 139 -8.75 -0.13 -13.91
CA SER A 139 -10.09 -0.37 -13.36
C SER A 139 -10.26 0.28 -11.99
N ALA A 140 -11.33 1.05 -11.84
CA ALA A 140 -11.76 1.69 -10.60
C ALA A 140 -13.29 1.92 -10.66
N ALA A 141 -13.93 2.03 -9.50
CA ALA A 141 -15.31 2.50 -9.41
C ALA A 141 -15.36 3.93 -8.86
N THR A 142 -16.38 4.68 -9.24
CA THR A 142 -16.71 5.95 -8.59
C THR A 142 -17.34 5.70 -7.22
N ILE A 143 -17.53 6.76 -6.43
CA ILE A 143 -18.22 6.71 -5.13
C ILE A 143 -19.71 6.37 -5.30
N ASP A 144 -20.27 6.60 -6.49
CA ASP A 144 -21.66 6.34 -6.84
C ASP A 144 -21.87 4.92 -7.43
N ASP A 145 -20.92 4.01 -7.20
CA ASP A 145 -20.88 2.65 -7.75
C ASP A 145 -20.88 2.58 -9.29
N GLU A 146 -20.59 3.69 -9.98
CA GLU A 146 -20.46 3.68 -11.44
C GLU A 146 -19.08 3.14 -11.86
N LYS A 147 -19.12 2.20 -12.81
CA LYS A 147 -17.90 1.63 -13.40
C LYS A 147 -17.19 2.68 -14.24
N TRP A 148 -15.89 2.92 -13.97
CA TRP A 148 -15.10 3.82 -14.80
C TRP A 148 -15.10 3.38 -16.29
N SER A 149 -15.26 4.35 -17.19
CA SER A 149 -15.67 4.18 -18.59
C SER A 149 -14.65 3.49 -19.52
N LYS A 150 -13.47 3.11 -19.03
CA LYS A 150 -12.48 2.33 -19.79
C LYS A 150 -11.87 1.25 -18.93
N THR A 151 -12.60 0.15 -18.74
CA THR A 151 -12.05 -1.07 -18.15
C THR A 151 -11.51 -1.96 -19.26
N GLY A 152 -10.20 -2.18 -19.27
CA GLY A 152 -9.60 -3.26 -20.06
C GLY A 152 -10.19 -4.63 -19.66
N ALA A 153 -10.08 -5.62 -20.52
CA ALA A 153 -10.67 -6.96 -20.38
C ALA A 153 -10.03 -7.84 -19.28
N GLN A 154 -9.60 -7.26 -18.15
CA GLN A 154 -9.09 -8.01 -17.02
C GLN A 154 -10.24 -8.50 -16.12
N LYS A 155 -10.16 -9.77 -15.70
CA LYS A 155 -11.09 -10.33 -14.71
C LYS A 155 -10.82 -9.65 -13.36
N LEU A 156 -11.85 -9.05 -12.77
CA LEU A 156 -11.74 -8.32 -11.51
C LEU A 156 -12.53 -9.05 -10.42
N ASP A 157 -11.95 -9.17 -9.22
CA ASP A 157 -12.60 -9.82 -8.07
C ASP A 157 -13.47 -8.83 -7.26
N PHE A 158 -13.06 -7.56 -7.14
CA PHE A 158 -13.78 -6.51 -6.40
C PHE A 158 -13.61 -5.12 -7.05
N TYR A 159 -14.58 -4.23 -6.85
CA TYR A 159 -14.55 -2.83 -7.32
C TYR A 159 -14.56 -1.85 -6.14
N PRO A 160 -13.39 -1.47 -5.59
CA PRO A 160 -13.29 -0.44 -4.57
C PRO A 160 -13.41 0.97 -5.17
N PRO A 161 -13.91 1.96 -4.40
CA PRO A 161 -13.95 3.34 -4.85
C PRO A 161 -12.54 3.88 -5.04
N GLY A 162 -12.26 4.37 -6.24
CA GLY A 162 -10.95 4.85 -6.66
C GLY A 162 -10.94 6.29 -7.19
N GLU A 163 -12.11 6.90 -7.39
CA GLU A 163 -12.22 8.26 -7.93
C GLU A 163 -12.81 9.24 -6.90
N ASN A 164 -12.33 10.49 -6.89
CA ASN A 164 -12.87 11.60 -6.08
C ASN A 164 -12.96 11.35 -4.56
N LEU A 165 -12.12 10.48 -3.98
CA LEU A 165 -12.06 10.40 -2.52
C LEU A 165 -11.53 11.73 -1.96
N PRO A 166 -12.20 12.33 -0.96
CA PRO A 166 -11.72 13.55 -0.31
C PRO A 166 -10.52 13.22 0.58
N LEU A 167 -9.37 12.94 -0.04
CA LEU A 167 -8.08 12.79 0.60
C LEU A 167 -7.57 14.21 0.92
N ARG A 168 -8.12 14.80 1.97
CA ARG A 168 -7.63 16.08 2.47
C ARG A 168 -6.26 15.84 3.11
N ASP A 169 -5.20 16.10 2.38
CA ASP A 169 -3.84 16.18 2.92
C ASP A 169 -3.62 17.62 3.42
N GLN A 170 -3.76 17.83 4.72
CA GLN A 170 -3.58 19.15 5.36
C GLN A 170 -2.12 19.42 5.75
N LEU A 171 -1.20 18.47 5.52
CA LEU A 171 0.11 18.52 6.16
C LEU A 171 1.25 18.98 5.23
N HIS A 172 1.19 18.76 3.91
CA HIS A 172 2.26 19.18 3.00
C HIS A 172 1.74 19.59 1.60
N PRO A 173 1.58 20.91 1.32
CA PRO A 173 0.97 21.40 0.06
C PRO A 173 1.83 21.26 -1.20
N HIS A 174 3.08 20.80 -1.07
CA HIS A 174 4.05 20.84 -2.16
C HIS A 174 4.79 19.52 -2.25
N GLN A 175 4.35 18.62 -3.14
CA GLN A 175 5.27 17.93 -4.07
C GLN A 175 4.63 17.00 -5.10
N PHE A 176 3.33 16.67 -5.02
CA PHE A 176 2.68 15.89 -6.07
C PHE A 176 1.40 16.59 -6.52
N PRO A 177 1.24 16.90 -7.83
CA PRO A 177 -0.06 17.27 -8.34
C PRO A 177 -1.02 16.12 -8.06
N LEU A 178 -2.04 16.39 -7.22
CA LEU A 178 -3.16 15.49 -6.89
C LEU A 178 -3.84 14.89 -8.15
N GLN A 179 -3.54 15.45 -9.33
CA GLN A 179 -4.00 15.05 -10.65
C GLN A 179 -3.33 13.77 -11.21
N SER A 180 -2.32 13.18 -10.56
CA SER A 180 -1.59 12.01 -11.08
C SER A 180 -1.94 10.67 -10.42
N LEU A 181 -2.82 10.63 -9.42
CA LEU A 181 -3.31 9.35 -8.89
C LEU A 181 -4.37 8.78 -9.84
N SER A 182 -4.01 7.75 -10.61
CA SER A 182 -4.97 6.94 -11.37
C SER A 182 -5.98 6.30 -10.41
N GLY A 183 -7.27 6.27 -10.77
CA GLY A 183 -8.30 5.71 -9.89
C GLY A 183 -8.06 4.25 -9.49
N SER A 184 -7.33 3.51 -10.33
CA SER A 184 -6.92 2.13 -10.04
C SER A 184 -5.92 2.00 -8.89
N LEU A 185 -5.03 2.99 -8.68
CA LEU A 185 -4.15 3.02 -7.52
C LEU A 185 -4.94 3.17 -6.23
N LEU A 186 -5.89 4.10 -6.26
CA LEU A 186 -6.67 4.38 -5.08
C LEU A 186 -7.55 3.18 -4.72
N ALA A 187 -8.13 2.52 -5.73
CA ALA A 187 -8.84 1.27 -5.57
C ALA A 187 -7.95 0.17 -4.94
N THR A 188 -6.74 -0.06 -5.45
CA THR A 188 -5.79 -1.04 -4.89
C THR A 188 -5.43 -0.73 -3.45
N ALA A 189 -5.10 0.53 -3.15
CA ALA A 189 -4.81 0.96 -1.79
C ALA A 189 -6.03 0.78 -0.88
N VAL A 190 -7.25 0.99 -1.39
CA VAL A 190 -8.51 0.76 -0.69
C VAL A 190 -8.76 -0.71 -0.40
N ALA A 191 -8.43 -1.61 -1.33
CA ALA A 191 -8.53 -3.04 -1.09
C ALA A 191 -7.51 -3.50 -0.04
N ALA A 192 -6.24 -3.11 -0.21
CA ALA A 192 -5.16 -3.49 0.71
C ALA A 192 -5.41 -2.98 2.14
N ARG A 193 -5.89 -1.73 2.28
CA ARG A 193 -6.18 -1.15 3.60
C ARG A 193 -7.37 -1.84 4.30
N LEU A 194 -8.40 -2.26 3.56
CA LEU A 194 -9.55 -3.00 4.12
C LEU A 194 -9.14 -4.41 4.53
N ALA A 195 -8.39 -5.10 3.68
CA ALA A 195 -7.84 -6.41 4.01
C ALA A 195 -6.95 -6.35 5.27
N ALA A 196 -6.11 -5.31 5.39
CA ALA A 196 -5.24 -5.14 6.55
C ALA A 196 -6.03 -4.92 7.84
N LEU A 197 -7.08 -4.11 7.77
CA LEU A 197 -7.97 -3.90 8.91
C LEU A 197 -8.72 -5.18 9.31
N LEU A 198 -9.24 -5.95 8.34
CA LEU A 198 -9.90 -7.22 8.61
C LEU A 198 -8.96 -8.23 9.27
N GLN A 199 -7.73 -8.34 8.76
CA GLN A 199 -6.70 -9.19 9.35
C GLN A 199 -6.37 -8.78 10.79
N TYR A 200 -6.28 -7.47 11.04
CA TYR A 200 -6.08 -6.93 12.38
C TYR A 200 -7.22 -7.33 13.32
N CYS A 201 -8.47 -7.12 12.89
CA CYS A 201 -9.67 -7.49 13.66
C CYS A 201 -9.71 -8.99 13.95
N MET A 202 -9.44 -9.86 12.97
CA MET A 202 -9.38 -11.31 13.20
C MET A 202 -8.30 -11.69 14.24
N GLY A 203 -7.12 -11.07 14.17
CA GLY A 203 -6.07 -11.25 15.18
C GLY A 203 -6.47 -10.75 16.58
N THR A 204 -7.34 -9.74 16.68
CA THR A 204 -7.93 -9.35 17.97
C THR A 204 -9.00 -10.33 18.46
N ALA A 205 -9.81 -10.89 17.57
CA ALA A 205 -10.96 -11.74 17.90
C ALA A 205 -10.56 -13.19 18.24
N ALA A 206 -9.53 -13.74 17.59
CA ALA A 206 -9.04 -15.11 17.80
C ALA A 206 -8.37 -15.34 19.18
N ARG A 207 -8.54 -14.42 20.13
CA ARG A 207 -7.90 -14.46 21.45
C ARG A 207 -8.69 -15.33 22.42
N LYS A 208 -7.93 -16.12 23.19
CA LYS A 208 -8.46 -16.84 24.35
C LYS A 208 -8.98 -15.85 25.40
N PRO A 209 -10.07 -16.17 26.12
CA PRO A 209 -10.73 -15.26 27.05
C PRO A 209 -9.81 -14.74 28.15
N GLU A 210 -8.80 -15.51 28.58
CA GLU A 210 -7.81 -15.08 29.58
C GLU A 210 -6.87 -13.94 29.11
N ASN A 211 -6.84 -13.62 27.81
CA ASN A 211 -5.97 -12.59 27.23
C ASN A 211 -6.73 -11.36 26.72
N LYS A 212 -8.01 -11.20 27.09
CA LYS A 212 -8.76 -9.98 26.78
C LYS A 212 -8.24 -8.84 27.66
N PRO A 213 -7.77 -7.71 27.11
CA PRO A 213 -7.47 -6.55 27.93
C PRO A 213 -8.74 -6.11 28.65
N VAL A 214 -8.62 -5.88 29.96
CA VAL A 214 -9.68 -5.26 30.75
C VAL A 214 -9.64 -3.78 30.42
N PHE A 215 -10.62 -3.32 29.65
CA PHE A 215 -10.80 -1.89 29.44
C PHE A 215 -11.32 -1.29 30.75
N PRO A 216 -10.79 -0.13 31.18
CA PRO A 216 -11.46 0.64 32.22
C PRO A 216 -12.90 0.85 31.77
N THR A 217 -13.85 0.35 32.56
CA THR A 217 -15.22 0.82 32.44
C THR A 217 -15.20 2.27 32.90
N ASP A 218 -15.68 3.19 32.07
CA ASP A 218 -15.93 4.55 32.49
C ASP A 218 -17.03 4.51 33.56
N ASP A 219 -16.63 4.32 34.82
CA ASP A 219 -17.42 4.73 35.97
C ASP A 219 -17.23 6.24 36.12
N MET A 220 -17.94 7.01 35.29
CA MET A 220 -18.42 8.38 35.54
C MET A 220 -19.64 8.68 34.66
#